data_AF-A0A2V6RKT8-F1
#
_entry.id   AF-A0A2V6RKT8-F1
#
_cell.length_a   1.000
_cell.length_b   1.000
_cell.length_c   1.000
_cell.angle_alpha   90.00
_cell.angle_beta   90.00
_cell.angle_gamma   90.00
#
_symmetry.space_group_name_H-M   'P 1'
#
loop_
_entity.id
_entity.type
_entity.pdbx_description
1 polymer ?
#
loop_
_entity_poly.entity_id
_entity_poly.type
_entity_poly.pdbx_seq_one_letter_code
_entity_poly.pdbx_strand_id
1 'polypeptide(L)'
;MCAVLMGAIPVEGATPARPASFEVKGRAGSLGQLPVVSLDDGGSYVSAERLASLLKGSWSVKGPRATLTVSRRTAQFTRDQARLTVAGEALTLEAPARVTSKGWLLPEGFLAKGLGKLAPGITAARPMAAVESRPRLKRVNTSVPFEELRYRSYPSFTRIVVEAGAELSYLVAPGQKEIRVRLSSLAVPALRVEGIDDGLVKEVRLESTGPDALLKIVLEGRAADVKTASLQDPFRVVVDIYRPKESASQGAPKTNGGVTPLQLIVMDAGHGGHDSGAVGPTGVMEKDVVLDVTRRAARMVEEGLGIKVALSRSTDVFVPLRERTNFAN
;
A
#
# COMPACT_ATOMS: atom_id res chain seq x y z
N MET A 1 -3.46 -40.40 -47.79
CA MET A 1 -2.54 -39.72 -46.86
C MET A 1 -3.28 -38.56 -46.22
N CYS A 2 -3.65 -38.68 -44.95
CA CYS A 2 -3.89 -37.56 -44.03
C CYS A 2 -4.19 -38.16 -42.66
N ALA A 3 -3.14 -38.36 -41.86
CA ALA A 3 -3.23 -38.67 -40.44
C ALA A 3 -3.39 -37.34 -39.69
N VAL A 4 -4.43 -37.19 -38.88
CA VAL A 4 -4.59 -36.07 -37.95
C VAL A 4 -4.33 -36.62 -36.55
N LEU A 5 -3.15 -36.28 -36.00
CA LEU A 5 -2.82 -36.51 -34.59
C LEU A 5 -3.70 -35.59 -33.71
N MET A 6 -4.54 -36.18 -32.86
CA MET A 6 -5.05 -35.50 -31.67
C MET A 6 -4.05 -35.69 -30.53
N GLY A 7 -3.26 -34.65 -30.25
CA GLY A 7 -2.47 -34.56 -29.02
C GLY A 7 -3.33 -34.04 -27.88
N ALA A 8 -3.57 -34.88 -26.87
CA ALA A 8 -4.12 -34.47 -25.59
C ALA A 8 -3.04 -33.69 -24.81
N ILE A 9 -3.36 -32.48 -24.38
CA ILE A 9 -2.53 -31.68 -23.47
C ILE A 9 -2.87 -32.13 -22.03
N PRO A 10 -1.92 -32.58 -21.21
CA PRO A 10 -2.19 -32.82 -19.80
C PRO A 10 -2.28 -31.47 -19.07
N VAL A 11 -3.39 -31.25 -18.38
CA VAL A 11 -3.56 -30.14 -17.43
C VAL A 11 -2.78 -30.51 -16.17
N GLU A 12 -1.63 -29.87 -15.98
CA GLU A 12 -0.79 -30.02 -14.80
C GLU A 12 -1.48 -29.30 -13.62
N GLY A 13 -1.87 -30.08 -12.60
CA GLY A 13 -2.58 -29.58 -11.43
C GLY A 13 -1.70 -28.63 -10.61
N ALA A 14 -2.22 -27.43 -10.36
CA ALA A 14 -1.61 -26.48 -9.45
C ALA A 14 -1.53 -27.06 -8.04
N THR A 15 -0.31 -27.33 -7.57
CA THR A 15 -0.02 -27.68 -6.18
C THR A 15 -0.49 -26.53 -5.28
N PRO A 16 -1.31 -26.76 -4.24
CA PRO A 16 -1.74 -25.68 -3.35
C PRO A 16 -0.53 -25.05 -2.68
N ALA A 17 -0.45 -23.72 -2.75
CA ALA A 17 0.59 -22.95 -2.08
C ALA A 17 0.63 -23.34 -0.60
N ARG A 18 1.81 -23.74 -0.12
CA ARG A 18 2.03 -24.12 1.28
C ARG A 18 1.64 -22.93 2.16
N PRO A 19 0.81 -23.09 3.20
CA PRO A 19 0.39 -21.97 4.03
C PRO A 19 1.64 -21.29 4.63
N ALA A 20 1.68 -19.96 4.55
CA ALA A 20 2.76 -19.18 5.15
C ALA A 20 2.90 -19.58 6.63
N SER A 21 4.12 -19.76 7.12
CA SER A 21 4.39 -20.15 8.50
C SER A 21 5.63 -19.46 9.05
N PHE A 22 5.72 -19.35 10.36
CA PHE A 22 6.91 -18.97 11.09
C PHE A 22 7.61 -20.22 11.62
N GLU A 23 8.94 -20.29 11.49
CA GLU A 23 9.76 -21.23 12.22
C GLU A 23 10.17 -20.60 13.56
N VAL A 24 9.76 -21.23 14.65
CA VAL A 24 10.13 -20.83 16.01
C VAL A 24 11.42 -21.57 16.37
N LYS A 25 12.47 -20.84 16.74
CA LYS A 25 13.79 -21.39 17.10
C LYS A 25 14.15 -21.00 18.53
N GLY A 26 14.68 -21.96 19.28
CA GLY A 26 15.31 -21.74 20.57
C GLY A 26 16.82 -21.99 20.51
N ARG A 27 17.49 -21.87 21.65
CA ARG A 27 18.95 -22.12 21.77
C ARG A 27 19.38 -23.53 21.33
N ALA A 28 18.50 -24.52 21.47
CA ALA A 28 18.76 -25.92 21.13
C ALA A 28 18.31 -26.31 19.70
N GLY A 29 17.86 -25.35 18.89
CA GLY A 29 17.40 -25.59 17.51
C GLY A 29 15.93 -25.25 17.29
N SER A 30 15.34 -25.82 16.23
CA SER A 30 13.96 -25.57 15.84
C SER A 30 12.98 -26.13 16.87
N LEU A 31 12.05 -25.30 17.34
CA LEU A 31 10.97 -25.67 18.23
C LEU A 31 9.70 -26.08 17.46
N GLY A 32 9.59 -25.65 16.19
CA GLY A 32 8.54 -26.06 15.26
C GLY A 32 7.97 -24.91 14.43
N GLN A 33 6.99 -25.23 13.60
CA GLN A 33 6.31 -24.27 12.73
C GLN A 33 5.00 -23.75 13.32
N LEU A 34 4.76 -22.46 13.08
CA LEU A 34 3.59 -21.71 13.50
C LEU A 34 2.90 -21.14 12.25
N PRO A 35 1.80 -21.76 11.79
CA PRO A 35 1.07 -21.31 10.60
C PRO A 35 0.53 -19.89 10.77
N VAL A 36 0.58 -19.11 9.69
CA VAL A 36 0.01 -17.78 9.58
C VAL A 36 -1.43 -17.88 9.11
N VAL A 37 -2.30 -17.11 9.76
CA VAL A 37 -3.68 -16.91 9.40
C VAL A 37 -3.84 -15.45 8.99
N SER A 38 -4.20 -15.21 7.74
CA SER A 38 -4.62 -13.88 7.28
C SER A 38 -6.10 -13.68 7.57
N LEU A 39 -6.47 -12.55 8.15
CA LEU A 39 -7.86 -12.14 8.33
C LEU A 39 -8.25 -11.09 7.27
N ASP A 40 -9.55 -10.89 7.07
CA ASP A 40 -10.10 -9.93 6.10
C ASP A 40 -9.72 -8.46 6.40
N ASP A 41 -9.20 -8.19 7.60
CA ASP A 41 -8.64 -6.89 7.99
C ASP A 41 -7.21 -6.66 7.44
N GLY A 42 -6.69 -7.59 6.63
CA GLY A 42 -5.35 -7.55 6.06
C GLY A 42 -4.25 -7.92 7.05
N GLY A 43 -4.59 -8.22 8.31
CA GLY A 43 -3.63 -8.59 9.34
C GLY A 43 -3.15 -10.03 9.21
N SER A 44 -1.87 -10.25 9.52
CA SER A 44 -1.26 -11.58 9.66
C SER A 44 -1.20 -12.00 11.13
N TYR A 45 -1.74 -13.17 11.44
CA TYR A 45 -1.90 -13.66 12.80
C TYR A 45 -1.39 -15.10 12.97
N VAL A 46 -1.16 -15.48 14.22
CA VAL A 46 -0.76 -16.84 14.62
C VAL A 46 -1.60 -17.33 15.80
N SER A 47 -1.81 -18.65 15.91
CA SER A 47 -2.54 -19.23 17.04
C SER A 47 -1.76 -19.06 18.34
N ALA A 48 -2.44 -18.52 19.36
CA ALA A 48 -1.89 -18.35 20.69
C ALA A 48 -1.60 -19.69 21.37
N GLU A 49 -2.52 -20.65 21.23
CA GLU A 49 -2.44 -22.00 21.79
C GLU A 49 -1.28 -22.78 21.17
N ARG A 50 -1.10 -22.67 19.84
CA ARG A 50 0.02 -23.31 19.14
C ARG A 50 1.35 -22.69 19.56
N LEU A 51 1.42 -21.36 19.67
CA LEU A 51 2.61 -20.68 20.17
C LEU A 51 2.94 -21.13 21.59
N ALA A 52 1.96 -21.20 22.49
CA ALA A 52 2.17 -21.68 23.86
C ALA A 52 2.75 -23.10 23.90
N SER A 53 2.20 -24.00 23.08
CA SER A 53 2.70 -25.37 22.94
C SER A 53 4.15 -25.42 22.48
N LEU A 54 4.53 -24.64 21.45
CA LEU A 54 5.91 -24.59 20.94
C LEU A 54 6.90 -24.04 21.97
N LEU A 55 6.48 -23.09 22.80
CA LEU A 55 7.31 -22.49 23.86
C LEU A 55 7.36 -23.34 25.13
N LYS A 56 6.69 -24.50 25.16
CA LYS A 56 6.46 -25.30 26.39
C LYS A 56 5.86 -24.45 27.52
N GLY A 57 4.99 -23.51 27.14
CA GLY A 57 4.28 -22.60 28.05
C GLY A 57 2.82 -23.00 28.25
N SER A 58 2.08 -22.16 28.96
CA SER A 58 0.64 -22.30 29.17
C SER A 58 -0.12 -21.10 28.64
N TRP A 59 -1.29 -21.36 28.06
CA TRP A 59 -2.24 -20.34 27.60
C TRP A 59 -3.49 -20.42 28.49
N SER A 60 -3.89 -19.30 29.07
CA SER A 60 -5.08 -19.24 29.93
C SER A 60 -5.94 -18.03 29.58
N VAL A 61 -7.26 -18.21 29.56
CA VAL A 61 -8.22 -17.16 29.21
C VAL A 61 -9.12 -16.89 30.42
N LYS A 62 -9.31 -15.62 30.77
CA LYS A 62 -10.22 -15.14 31.83
C LYS A 62 -11.01 -13.94 31.31
N GLY A 63 -12.24 -14.18 30.88
CA GLY A 63 -13.10 -13.16 30.29
C GLY A 63 -12.47 -12.54 29.03
N PRO A 64 -12.30 -11.21 28.95
CA PRO A 64 -11.70 -10.55 27.78
C PRO A 64 -10.17 -10.61 27.78
N ARG A 65 -9.53 -11.20 28.80
CA ARG A 65 -8.08 -11.25 28.95
C ARG A 65 -7.55 -12.65 28.73
N ALA A 66 -6.39 -12.76 28.10
CA ALA A 66 -5.65 -14.00 27.97
C ALA A 66 -4.20 -13.82 28.40
N THR A 67 -3.64 -14.84 29.04
CA THR A 67 -2.27 -14.84 29.55
C THR A 67 -1.49 -16.00 28.95
N LEU A 68 -0.41 -15.68 28.25
CA LEU A 68 0.64 -16.61 27.84
C LEU A 68 1.73 -16.62 28.92
N THR A 69 1.97 -17.78 29.53
CA THR A 69 3.03 -17.95 30.53
C THR A 69 4.12 -18.84 29.96
N VAL A 70 5.37 -18.37 29.99
CA VAL A 70 6.55 -19.14 29.59
C VAL A 70 7.57 -19.03 30.71
N SER A 71 7.90 -20.17 31.34
CA SER A 71 8.73 -20.22 32.55
C SER A 71 8.17 -19.31 33.67
N ARG A 72 8.84 -18.20 34.01
CA ARG A 72 8.40 -17.24 35.04
C ARG A 72 7.87 -15.92 34.45
N ARG A 73 7.77 -15.81 33.13
CA ARG A 73 7.37 -14.58 32.43
C ARG A 73 5.99 -14.74 31.83
N THR A 74 5.24 -13.63 31.81
CA THR A 74 3.87 -13.61 31.31
C THR A 74 3.71 -12.54 30.23
N ALA A 75 2.87 -12.84 29.24
CA ALA A 75 2.33 -11.86 28.30
C ALA A 75 0.81 -11.85 28.44
N GLN A 76 0.24 -10.68 28.77
CA GLN A 76 -1.18 -10.48 28.99
C GLN A 76 -1.77 -9.70 27.82
N PHE A 77 -2.74 -10.31 27.15
CA PHE A 77 -3.46 -9.77 26.01
C PHE A 77 -4.90 -9.46 26.42
N THR A 78 -5.45 -8.40 25.83
CA THR A 78 -6.88 -8.09 25.94
C THR A 78 -7.48 -8.17 24.53
N ARG A 79 -8.67 -8.78 24.43
CA ARG A 79 -9.39 -8.95 23.17
C ARG A 79 -9.58 -7.60 22.49
N ASP A 80 -9.30 -7.55 21.19
CA ASP A 80 -9.45 -6.39 20.31
C ASP A 80 -8.62 -5.16 20.75
N GLN A 81 -7.57 -5.37 21.56
CA GLN A 81 -6.61 -4.33 21.95
C GLN A 81 -5.21 -4.61 21.39
N ALA A 82 -4.57 -3.56 20.88
CA ALA A 82 -3.18 -3.60 20.40
C ALA A 82 -2.15 -3.38 21.52
N ARG A 83 -2.59 -2.88 22.68
CA ARG A 83 -1.76 -2.73 23.87
C ARG A 83 -1.84 -4.01 24.71
N LEU A 84 -0.68 -4.53 25.10
CA LEU A 84 -0.52 -5.71 25.95
C LEU A 84 0.59 -5.48 26.98
N THR A 85 0.73 -6.39 27.93
CA THR A 85 1.83 -6.35 28.92
C THR A 85 2.70 -7.58 28.75
N VAL A 86 4.02 -7.43 28.59
CA VAL A 86 4.98 -8.54 28.49
C VAL A 86 6.04 -8.38 29.56
N ALA A 87 6.23 -9.41 30.39
CA ALA A 87 7.21 -9.41 31.48
C ALA A 87 7.07 -8.18 32.41
N GLY A 88 5.85 -7.68 32.61
CA GLY A 88 5.55 -6.50 33.43
C GLY A 88 5.61 -5.15 32.69
N GLU A 89 6.08 -5.11 31.44
CA GLU A 89 6.17 -3.89 30.64
C GLU A 89 5.03 -3.76 29.64
N ALA A 90 4.49 -2.55 29.46
CA ALA A 90 3.51 -2.29 28.41
C ALA A 90 4.17 -2.31 27.01
N LEU A 91 3.53 -2.99 26.06
CA LEU A 91 3.94 -3.07 24.66
C LEU A 91 2.74 -2.78 23.77
N THR A 92 2.87 -1.82 22.86
CA THR A 92 1.86 -1.50 21.84
C THR A 92 2.26 -2.13 20.50
N LEU A 93 1.35 -2.88 19.91
CA LEU A 93 1.48 -3.48 18.59
C LEU A 93 0.73 -2.66 17.54
N GLU A 94 0.95 -2.99 16.26
CA GLU A 94 0.29 -2.36 15.13
C GLU A 94 -1.11 -2.94 14.87
N ALA A 95 -1.32 -4.21 15.24
CA ALA A 95 -2.61 -4.88 15.15
C ALA A 95 -3.05 -5.41 16.53
N PRO A 96 -4.37 -5.49 16.81
CA PRO A 96 -4.88 -6.03 18.07
C PRO A 96 -4.87 -7.56 18.11
N ALA A 97 -4.88 -8.15 19.31
CA ALA A 97 -5.16 -9.58 19.46
C ALA A 97 -6.64 -9.87 19.14
N ARG A 98 -6.91 -10.93 18.37
CA ARG A 98 -8.25 -11.28 17.88
C ARG A 98 -8.75 -12.58 18.48
N VAL A 99 -10.08 -12.71 18.59
CA VAL A 99 -10.73 -13.96 19.01
C VAL A 99 -11.63 -14.43 17.87
N THR A 100 -11.42 -15.66 17.42
CA THR A 100 -12.20 -16.30 16.34
C THR A 100 -12.85 -17.59 16.85
N SER A 101 -13.67 -18.24 16.02
CA SER A 101 -14.20 -19.58 16.31
C SER A 101 -13.12 -20.64 16.48
N LYS A 102 -11.90 -20.41 15.97
CA LYS A 102 -10.75 -21.32 16.08
C LYS A 102 -9.84 -21.02 17.28
N GLY A 103 -10.17 -20.01 18.09
CA GLY A 103 -9.39 -19.60 19.26
C GLY A 103 -8.77 -18.21 19.13
N TRP A 104 -7.79 -17.94 19.99
CA TRP A 104 -7.10 -16.65 20.03
C TRP A 104 -6.01 -16.55 18.98
N LEU A 105 -6.00 -15.41 18.29
CA LEU A 105 -5.06 -15.06 17.25
C LEU A 105 -4.22 -13.88 17.72
N LEU A 106 -2.89 -14.09 17.75
CA LEU A 106 -1.92 -13.06 18.10
C LEU A 106 -1.36 -12.45 16.82
N PRO A 107 -1.26 -11.12 16.74
CA PRO A 107 -0.69 -10.46 15.56
C PRO A 107 0.78 -10.80 15.40
N GLU A 108 1.24 -10.91 14.15
CA GLU A 108 2.64 -11.18 13.79
C GLU A 108 3.63 -10.23 14.51
N GLY A 109 3.25 -8.96 14.70
CA GLY A 109 4.05 -7.98 15.43
C GLY A 109 4.42 -8.40 16.87
N PHE A 110 3.63 -9.27 17.51
CA PHE A 110 3.99 -9.84 18.82
C PHE A 110 5.21 -10.75 18.72
N LEU A 111 5.34 -11.53 17.64
CA LEU A 111 6.51 -12.40 17.42
C LEU A 111 7.79 -11.58 17.25
N ALA A 112 7.70 -10.43 16.57
CA ALA A 112 8.84 -9.54 16.35
C ALA A 112 9.23 -8.74 17.62
N LYS A 113 8.26 -8.13 18.30
CA LYS A 113 8.52 -7.15 19.39
C LYS A 113 8.37 -7.73 20.80
N GLY A 114 7.56 -8.78 20.97
CA GLY A 114 7.16 -9.32 22.28
C GLY A 114 7.81 -10.67 22.63
N LEU A 115 8.01 -11.56 21.65
CA LEU A 115 8.46 -12.94 21.91
C LEU A 115 9.82 -13.01 22.62
N GLY A 116 10.80 -12.22 22.17
CA GLY A 116 12.13 -12.20 22.80
C GLY A 116 12.11 -11.68 24.25
N LYS A 117 11.18 -10.77 24.57
CA LYS A 117 10.96 -10.29 25.96
C LYS A 117 10.31 -11.38 26.81
N LEU A 118 9.33 -12.09 26.27
CA LEU A 118 8.64 -13.18 26.95
C LEU A 118 9.54 -14.42 27.17
N ALA A 119 10.32 -14.80 26.16
CA ALA A 119 11.16 -15.99 26.18
C ALA A 119 12.55 -15.70 25.55
N PRO A 120 13.53 -15.26 26.36
CA PRO A 120 14.86 -14.92 25.87
C PRO A 120 15.56 -16.08 25.16
N GLY A 121 16.17 -15.77 24.02
CA GLY A 121 16.83 -16.78 23.20
C GLY A 121 15.87 -17.63 22.37
N ILE A 122 14.59 -17.24 22.32
CA ILE A 122 13.62 -17.74 21.33
C ILE A 122 13.34 -16.65 20.31
N THR A 123 13.37 -17.02 19.04
CA THR A 123 13.01 -16.16 17.91
C THR A 123 11.99 -16.87 17.03
N ALA A 124 11.19 -16.10 16.31
CA ALA A 124 10.32 -16.61 15.27
C ALA A 124 10.65 -15.88 13.97
N ALA A 125 10.98 -16.64 12.92
CA ALA A 125 11.32 -16.10 11.61
C ALA A 125 10.58 -16.90 10.55
N ARG A 126 10.15 -16.27 9.45
CA ARG A 126 9.60 -17.04 8.33
C ARG A 126 10.74 -17.94 7.78
N PRO A 127 10.52 -19.26 7.62
CA PRO A 127 11.52 -20.11 7.01
C PRO A 127 11.71 -19.65 5.57
N MET A 128 12.87 -19.06 5.29
CA MET A 128 13.35 -18.96 3.91
C MET A 128 13.39 -20.39 3.37
N ALA A 129 12.70 -20.64 2.26
CA ALA A 129 12.80 -21.90 1.54
C ALA A 129 14.28 -22.26 1.38
N ALA A 130 14.63 -23.51 1.74
CA ALA A 130 15.99 -23.99 1.72
C ALA A 130 16.59 -23.82 0.32
N VAL A 131 17.58 -22.92 0.22
CA VAL A 131 18.45 -22.78 -0.94
C VAL A 131 19.39 -23.97 -0.92
N GLU A 132 19.17 -24.94 -1.81
CA GLU A 132 20.11 -26.04 -2.03
C GLU A 132 21.48 -25.53 -2.48
N SER A 133 22.50 -26.29 -2.09
CA SER A 133 23.95 -26.04 -2.06
C SER A 133 24.59 -25.07 -3.09
N ARG A 134 25.39 -24.15 -2.55
CA ARG A 134 26.26 -23.17 -3.21
C ARG A 134 27.35 -23.80 -4.11
N PRO A 135 27.74 -23.09 -5.17
CA PRO A 135 29.16 -22.77 -5.35
C PRO A 135 29.41 -21.25 -5.43
N ARG A 136 30.50 -20.83 -4.78
CA ARG A 136 31.21 -19.54 -4.79
C ARG A 136 30.36 -18.25 -4.78
N LEU A 137 30.54 -17.45 -3.73
CA LEU A 137 30.02 -16.09 -3.56
C LEU A 137 30.09 -15.28 -4.88
N LYS A 138 28.96 -15.23 -5.59
CA LYS A 138 28.59 -14.07 -6.40
C LYS A 138 27.59 -13.29 -5.58
N ARG A 139 27.91 -12.03 -5.29
CA ARG A 139 27.01 -11.05 -4.71
C ARG A 139 25.72 -11.08 -5.54
N VAL A 140 24.64 -11.66 -5.01
CA VAL A 140 23.35 -11.64 -5.67
C VAL A 140 22.86 -10.20 -5.53
N ASN A 141 22.94 -9.43 -6.60
CA ASN A 141 22.11 -8.25 -6.75
C ASN A 141 20.68 -8.77 -6.72
N THR A 142 19.98 -8.64 -5.59
CA THR A 142 18.52 -8.77 -5.59
C THR A 142 17.99 -7.54 -6.30
N SER A 143 18.06 -7.57 -7.63
CA SER A 143 17.60 -6.47 -8.46
C SER A 143 16.09 -6.56 -8.56
N VAL A 144 15.41 -5.49 -8.18
CA VAL A 144 13.97 -5.34 -8.38
C VAL A 144 13.76 -4.97 -9.85
N PRO A 145 12.97 -5.71 -10.64
CA PRO A 145 12.75 -5.36 -12.03
C PRO A 145 11.92 -4.08 -12.13
N PHE A 146 12.35 -3.15 -12.97
CA PHE A 146 11.53 -2.02 -13.42
C PHE A 146 10.47 -2.54 -14.40
N GLU A 147 9.22 -2.17 -14.18
CA GLU A 147 8.09 -2.56 -15.03
C GLU A 147 7.65 -1.39 -15.93
N GLU A 148 7.36 -0.24 -15.32
CA GLU A 148 6.80 0.90 -16.05
C GLU A 148 7.15 2.26 -15.42
N LEU A 149 7.33 3.27 -16.26
CA LEU A 149 7.37 4.69 -15.89
C LEU A 149 6.19 5.37 -16.57
N ARG A 150 5.31 5.98 -15.79
CA ARG A 150 4.17 6.74 -16.31
C ARG A 150 4.04 8.08 -15.62
N TYR A 151 3.42 9.03 -16.30
CA TYR A 151 3.10 10.33 -15.73
C TYR A 151 1.68 10.76 -16.06
N ARG A 152 1.14 11.68 -15.26
CA ARG A 152 -0.11 12.38 -15.54
C ARG A 152 -0.06 13.78 -14.97
N SER A 153 -0.33 14.76 -15.84
CA SER A 153 -0.40 16.17 -15.47
C SER A 153 -1.84 16.56 -15.12
N TYR A 154 -2.00 17.23 -13.98
CA TYR A 154 -3.25 17.83 -13.51
C TYR A 154 -3.07 19.34 -13.35
N PRO A 155 -4.17 20.12 -13.28
CA PRO A 155 -4.07 21.57 -13.11
C PRO A 155 -3.26 22.01 -11.88
N SER A 156 -3.30 21.25 -10.78
CA SER A 156 -2.66 21.61 -9.51
C SER A 156 -1.36 20.86 -9.20
N PHE A 157 -1.08 19.74 -9.88
CA PHE A 157 0.13 18.94 -9.65
C PHE A 157 0.45 18.03 -10.83
N THR A 158 1.66 17.50 -10.86
CA THR A 158 2.10 16.48 -11.82
C THR A 158 2.47 15.22 -11.06
N ARG A 159 1.86 14.09 -11.45
CA ARG A 159 2.09 12.77 -10.83
C ARG A 159 3.02 11.95 -11.72
N ILE A 160 4.10 11.45 -11.13
CA ILE A 160 5.03 10.50 -11.76
C ILE A 160 4.95 9.20 -10.98
N VAL A 161 4.85 8.08 -11.69
CA VAL A 161 4.73 6.75 -11.09
C VAL A 161 5.78 5.82 -11.68
N VAL A 162 6.56 5.20 -10.81
CA VAL A 162 7.48 4.11 -11.15
C VAL A 162 6.89 2.82 -10.62
N GLU A 163 6.58 1.89 -11.51
CA GLU A 163 6.14 0.53 -11.19
C GLU A 163 7.33 -0.43 -11.15
N ALA A 164 7.36 -1.28 -10.13
CA ALA A 164 8.44 -2.21 -9.90
C ALA A 164 7.87 -3.60 -9.54
N GLY A 165 8.53 -4.66 -9.98
CA GLY A 165 8.06 -6.03 -9.76
C GLY A 165 8.22 -6.53 -8.32
N ALA A 166 8.78 -5.73 -7.42
CA ALA A 166 8.83 -5.99 -5.99
C ALA A 166 8.92 -4.69 -5.17
N GLU A 167 8.66 -4.79 -3.87
CA GLU A 167 8.83 -3.69 -2.93
C GLU A 167 10.29 -3.21 -2.87
N LEU A 168 10.47 -1.89 -2.88
CA LEU A 168 11.77 -1.24 -2.74
C LEU A 168 11.70 -0.03 -1.82
N SER A 169 12.84 0.31 -1.23
CA SER A 169 13.01 1.56 -0.49
C SER A 169 13.41 2.70 -1.43
N TYR A 170 13.04 3.92 -1.08
CA TYR A 170 13.41 5.10 -1.86
C TYR A 170 13.72 6.31 -0.98
N LEU A 171 14.56 7.20 -1.49
CA LEU A 171 14.93 8.46 -0.84
C LEU A 171 14.72 9.63 -1.80
N VAL A 172 14.09 10.70 -1.31
CA VAL A 172 13.76 11.89 -2.09
C VAL A 172 14.63 13.04 -1.62
N ALA A 173 15.30 13.69 -2.57
CA ALA A 173 16.03 14.93 -2.37
C ALA A 173 15.36 16.02 -3.23
N PRO A 174 14.52 16.88 -2.65
CA PRO A 174 13.90 17.98 -3.38
C PRO A 174 14.94 19.05 -3.73
N GLY A 175 14.76 19.71 -4.86
CA GLY A 175 15.59 20.82 -5.32
C GLY A 175 14.79 21.81 -6.16
N GLN A 176 15.33 23.02 -6.37
CA GLN A 176 14.61 24.11 -7.05
C GLN A 176 14.47 23.89 -8.57
N LYS A 177 15.43 23.22 -9.20
CA LYS A 177 15.46 22.94 -10.65
C LYS A 177 15.32 21.45 -10.97
N GLU A 178 15.53 20.60 -9.98
CA GLU A 178 15.53 19.16 -10.14
C GLU A 178 15.13 18.51 -8.82
N ILE A 179 14.23 17.53 -8.87
CA ILE A 179 13.93 16.62 -7.75
C ILE A 179 14.58 15.28 -8.06
N ARG A 180 15.29 14.71 -7.09
CA ARG A 180 15.98 13.42 -7.24
C ARG A 180 15.33 12.38 -6.34
N VAL A 181 14.98 11.24 -6.91
CA VAL A 181 14.45 10.08 -6.17
C VAL A 181 15.35 8.88 -6.43
N ARG A 182 16.07 8.44 -5.40
CA ARG A 182 16.93 7.26 -5.45
C ARG A 182 16.10 6.04 -5.07
N LEU A 183 16.03 5.06 -5.95
CA LEU A 183 15.22 3.84 -5.85
C LEU A 183 16.16 2.66 -5.61
N SER A 184 16.12 2.08 -4.41
CA SER A 184 17.08 1.06 -3.99
C SER A 184 16.90 -0.23 -4.79
N SER A 185 18.00 -0.75 -5.34
CA SER A 185 18.01 -2.04 -6.05
C SER A 185 17.14 -2.14 -7.31
N LEU A 186 16.59 -1.03 -7.83
CA LEU A 186 15.79 -1.04 -9.05
C LEU A 186 16.68 -1.26 -10.28
N ALA A 187 16.45 -2.35 -11.02
CA ALA A 187 17.08 -2.65 -12.29
C ALA A 187 16.35 -1.91 -13.41
N VAL A 188 16.97 -0.86 -13.93
CA VAL A 188 16.48 -0.17 -15.13
C VAL A 188 17.32 -0.62 -16.33
N PRO A 189 16.72 -1.26 -17.35
CA PRO A 189 17.47 -1.90 -18.43
C PRO A 189 18.20 -0.90 -19.35
N ALA A 190 17.66 0.31 -19.51
CA ALA A 190 18.30 1.39 -20.24
C ALA A 190 17.74 2.74 -19.75
N LEU A 191 18.49 3.82 -19.97
CA LEU A 191 18.03 5.18 -19.71
C LEU A 191 16.63 5.39 -20.32
N ARG A 192 15.69 5.86 -19.49
CA ARG A 192 14.36 6.30 -19.91
C ARG A 192 14.29 7.81 -19.77
N VAL A 193 13.80 8.49 -20.80
CA VAL A 193 13.59 9.93 -20.79
C VAL A 193 12.20 10.19 -21.34
N GLU A 194 11.35 10.86 -20.57
CA GLU A 194 10.03 11.29 -21.00
C GLU A 194 9.96 12.82 -20.91
N GLY A 195 9.65 13.47 -22.04
CA GLY A 195 9.31 14.89 -22.07
C GLY A 195 7.87 15.09 -21.59
N ILE A 196 7.67 16.04 -20.68
CA ILE A 196 6.37 16.34 -20.09
C ILE A 196 5.91 17.76 -20.47
N ASP A 197 6.82 18.74 -20.38
CA ASP A 197 6.62 20.14 -20.81
C ASP A 197 5.25 20.74 -20.38
N ASP A 198 4.88 20.55 -19.11
CA ASP A 198 3.54 20.91 -18.58
C ASP A 198 3.52 22.22 -17.76
N GLY A 199 4.56 23.04 -17.90
CA GLY A 199 4.74 24.31 -17.18
C GLY A 199 5.21 24.14 -15.72
N LEU A 200 5.29 22.92 -15.20
CA LEU A 200 5.88 22.60 -13.91
C LEU A 200 7.09 21.68 -14.07
N VAL A 201 6.87 20.56 -14.75
CA VAL A 201 7.86 19.52 -15.02
C VAL A 201 8.17 19.55 -16.50
N LYS A 202 9.46 19.72 -16.81
CA LYS A 202 9.96 19.71 -18.18
C LYS A 202 10.12 18.29 -18.69
N GLU A 203 10.84 17.48 -17.92
CA GLU A 203 11.19 16.10 -18.29
C GLU A 203 11.44 15.24 -17.05
N VAL A 204 11.31 13.93 -17.22
CA VAL A 204 11.74 12.93 -16.25
C VAL A 204 12.78 12.01 -16.88
N ARG A 205 13.81 11.68 -16.11
CA ARG A 205 14.89 10.77 -16.53
C ARG A 205 15.08 9.69 -15.48
N LEU A 206 15.01 8.43 -15.89
CA LEU A 206 15.25 7.28 -15.01
C LEU A 206 16.46 6.51 -15.53
N GLU A 207 17.50 6.43 -14.71
CA GLU A 207 18.77 5.78 -15.05
C GLU A 207 19.29 4.92 -13.90
N SER A 208 20.05 3.88 -14.22
CA SER A 208 20.73 3.05 -13.22
C SER A 208 21.96 3.79 -12.65
N THR A 209 22.14 3.76 -11.32
CA THR A 209 23.27 4.31 -10.58
C THR A 209 23.86 3.25 -9.64
N GLY A 210 24.87 2.54 -10.11
CA GLY A 210 25.43 1.39 -9.38
C GLY A 210 24.36 0.30 -9.19
N PRO A 211 24.05 -0.12 -7.95
CA PRO A 211 22.99 -1.09 -7.69
C PRO A 211 21.58 -0.49 -7.69
N ASP A 212 21.44 0.83 -7.67
CA ASP A 212 20.15 1.53 -7.53
C ASP A 212 19.72 2.15 -8.85
N ALA A 213 18.54 2.75 -8.88
CA ALA A 213 18.14 3.68 -9.93
C ALA A 213 17.97 5.09 -9.39
N LEU A 214 18.14 6.08 -10.25
CA LEU A 214 17.91 7.49 -9.97
C LEU A 214 16.86 8.02 -10.93
N LEU A 215 15.71 8.41 -10.38
CA LEU A 215 14.71 9.20 -11.06
C LEU A 215 15.04 10.67 -10.85
N LYS A 216 15.39 11.36 -11.93
CA LYS A 216 15.60 12.81 -11.99
C LYS A 216 14.39 13.46 -12.62
N ILE A 217 13.81 14.43 -11.93
CA ILE A 217 12.64 15.16 -12.39
C ILE A 217 13.05 16.61 -12.58
N VAL A 218 13.16 17.03 -13.83
CA VAL A 218 13.65 18.38 -14.18
C VAL A 218 12.46 19.33 -14.19
N LEU A 219 12.58 20.40 -13.40
CA LEU A 219 11.54 21.39 -13.24
C LEU A 219 11.80 22.57 -14.17
N GLU A 220 10.74 23.08 -14.79
CA GLU A 220 10.72 24.36 -15.49
C GLU A 220 9.86 25.41 -14.76
N GLY A 221 8.92 24.95 -13.92
CA GLY A 221 8.18 25.77 -12.98
C GLY A 221 8.72 25.63 -11.55
N ARG A 222 8.24 26.48 -10.65
CA ARG A 222 8.52 26.35 -9.22
C ARG A 222 7.63 25.25 -8.63
N ALA A 223 8.17 24.27 -7.92
CA ALA A 223 7.38 23.36 -7.10
C ALA A 223 7.05 23.99 -5.74
N ALA A 224 5.78 23.91 -5.32
CA ALA A 224 5.36 24.38 -3.99
C ALA A 224 5.45 23.30 -2.92
N ASP A 225 5.17 22.05 -3.29
CA ASP A 225 5.30 20.90 -2.40
C ASP A 225 5.61 19.65 -3.24
N VAL A 226 6.26 18.66 -2.61
CA VAL A 226 6.58 17.37 -3.23
C VAL A 226 6.16 16.28 -2.27
N LYS A 227 5.17 15.48 -2.65
CA LYS A 227 4.67 14.36 -1.85
C LYS A 227 5.03 13.05 -2.52
N THR A 228 5.33 12.05 -1.70
CA THR A 228 5.59 10.69 -2.19
C THR A 228 4.77 9.67 -1.43
N ALA A 229 4.45 8.57 -2.10
CA ALA A 229 3.77 7.44 -1.51
C ALA A 229 4.20 6.14 -2.20
N SER A 230 4.10 5.03 -1.47
CA SER A 230 4.15 3.69 -2.05
C SER A 230 2.75 3.09 -2.11
N LEU A 231 2.41 2.47 -3.23
CA LEU A 231 1.23 1.63 -3.36
C LEU A 231 1.69 0.18 -3.50
N GLN A 232 0.94 -0.76 -2.91
CA GLN A 232 1.16 -2.19 -3.05
C GLN A 232 0.27 -2.74 -4.19
N ASP A 233 0.66 -3.90 -4.74
CA ASP A 233 -0.12 -4.71 -5.70
C ASP A 233 -0.73 -3.96 -6.91
N PRO A 234 0.05 -3.67 -7.98
CA PRO A 234 1.51 -3.81 -8.09
C PRO A 234 2.25 -2.73 -7.30
N PHE A 235 3.51 -3.01 -6.93
CA PHE A 235 4.33 -2.06 -6.17
C PHE A 235 4.66 -0.82 -7.01
N ARG A 236 4.31 0.35 -6.49
CA ARG A 236 4.46 1.63 -7.20
C ARG A 236 5.02 2.70 -6.27
N VAL A 237 6.03 3.41 -6.74
CA VAL A 237 6.48 4.67 -6.12
C VAL A 237 5.79 5.82 -6.86
N VAL A 238 5.01 6.60 -6.13
CA VAL A 238 4.27 7.75 -6.64
C VAL A 238 4.93 9.03 -6.14
N VAL A 239 5.19 9.97 -7.04
CA VAL A 239 5.75 11.29 -6.76
C VAL A 239 4.80 12.36 -7.31
N ASP A 240 4.20 13.12 -6.41
CA ASP A 240 3.31 14.24 -6.73
C ASP A 240 4.02 15.56 -6.51
N ILE A 241 4.12 16.37 -7.57
CA ILE A 241 4.79 17.66 -7.56
C ILE A 241 3.71 18.74 -7.70
N TYR A 242 3.50 19.53 -6.66
CA TYR A 242 2.43 20.51 -6.62
C TYR A 242 2.88 21.85 -7.18
N ARG A 243 2.01 22.45 -8.00
CA ARG A 243 2.15 23.84 -8.45
C ARG A 243 1.89 24.77 -7.26
N PRO A 244 2.60 25.92 -7.17
CA PRO A 244 2.22 27.00 -6.28
C PRO A 244 0.79 27.34 -6.59
N LYS A 245 -0.06 27.31 -5.55
CA LYS A 245 -1.32 28.05 -5.63
C LYS A 245 -0.90 29.45 -6.01
N GLU A 246 -1.37 29.92 -7.16
CA GLU A 246 -1.21 31.31 -7.54
C GLU A 246 -1.82 32.08 -6.36
N SER A 247 -0.96 32.59 -5.48
CA SER A 247 -1.39 33.59 -4.52
C SER A 247 -2.02 34.63 -5.42
N ALA A 248 -3.32 34.85 -5.28
CA ALA A 248 -4.01 35.95 -5.92
C ALA A 248 -3.27 37.23 -5.51
N SER A 249 -2.24 37.59 -6.26
CA SER A 249 -1.54 38.84 -6.16
C SER A 249 -2.48 39.84 -6.78
N GLN A 250 -3.33 40.38 -5.90
CA GLN A 250 -3.68 41.78 -5.83
C GLN A 250 -3.76 42.47 -7.20
N GLY A 251 -4.90 42.30 -7.84
CA GLY A 251 -5.28 43.02 -9.05
C GLY A 251 -6.76 42.88 -9.40
N ALA A 252 -7.62 42.48 -8.46
CA ALA A 252 -9.06 42.64 -8.64
C ALA A 252 -9.45 44.01 -8.05
N PRO A 253 -10.10 44.92 -8.81
CA PRO A 253 -10.66 46.12 -8.23
C PRO A 253 -11.58 45.70 -7.09
N LYS A 254 -11.43 46.33 -5.93
CA LYS A 254 -12.41 46.23 -4.85
C LYS A 254 -13.73 46.76 -5.40
N THR A 255 -14.55 45.87 -5.94
CA THR A 255 -15.95 46.14 -6.20
C THR A 255 -16.70 45.79 -4.92
N ASN A 256 -17.31 46.82 -4.36
CA ASN A 256 -18.09 46.76 -3.14
C ASN A 256 -19.17 45.66 -3.25
N GLY A 257 -19.20 44.73 -2.28
CA GLY A 257 -20.41 44.02 -1.88
C GLY A 257 -21.21 43.22 -2.93
N GLY A 258 -20.57 42.74 -4.00
CA GLY A 258 -21.21 41.84 -4.96
C GLY A 258 -20.78 40.38 -4.75
N VAL A 259 -21.74 39.45 -4.67
CA VAL A 259 -21.47 38.01 -4.67
C VAL A 259 -20.61 37.67 -5.89
N THR A 260 -19.43 37.07 -5.68
CA THR A 260 -18.60 36.57 -6.76
C THR A 260 -19.43 35.59 -7.59
N PRO A 261 -19.56 35.77 -8.92
CA PRO A 261 -20.35 34.86 -9.73
C PRO A 261 -19.80 33.44 -9.61
N LEU A 262 -20.68 32.46 -9.43
CA LEU A 262 -20.30 31.05 -9.26
C LEU A 262 -19.70 30.54 -10.57
N GLN A 263 -18.38 30.30 -10.59
CA GLN A 263 -17.64 29.97 -11.83
C GLN A 263 -17.53 28.45 -12.09
N LEU A 264 -17.52 27.63 -11.04
CA LEU A 264 -17.27 26.20 -11.12
C LEU A 264 -17.97 25.48 -9.97
N ILE A 265 -18.64 24.37 -10.29
CA ILE A 265 -19.16 23.42 -9.31
C ILE A 265 -18.35 22.12 -9.43
N VAL A 266 -17.84 21.63 -8.31
CA VAL A 266 -17.18 20.32 -8.24
C VAL A 266 -18.15 19.32 -7.64
N MET A 267 -18.44 18.22 -8.35
CA MET A 267 -19.31 17.15 -7.88
C MET A 267 -18.52 15.86 -7.65
N ASP A 268 -18.69 15.26 -6.47
CA ASP A 268 -18.04 13.99 -6.13
C ASP A 268 -18.95 12.80 -6.51
N ALA A 269 -18.48 11.94 -7.41
CA ALA A 269 -19.11 10.65 -7.67
C ALA A 269 -18.52 9.61 -6.69
N GLY A 270 -19.30 9.27 -5.65
CA GLY A 270 -18.96 8.32 -4.59
C GLY A 270 -18.34 6.99 -5.07
N HIS A 271 -17.51 6.33 -4.26
CA HIS A 271 -16.97 4.98 -4.57
C HIS A 271 -16.22 4.87 -5.92
N GLY A 272 -16.16 3.66 -6.51
CA GLY A 272 -15.62 3.38 -7.84
C GLY A 272 -14.52 2.32 -7.84
N GLY A 273 -14.31 1.67 -8.99
CA GLY A 273 -13.36 0.57 -9.14
C GLY A 273 -13.70 -0.61 -8.23
N HIS A 274 -12.77 -0.94 -7.34
CA HIS A 274 -12.91 -2.04 -6.37
C HIS A 274 -13.85 -1.70 -5.19
N ASP A 275 -14.14 -0.42 -4.97
CA ASP A 275 -15.08 0.03 -3.96
C ASP A 275 -16.47 0.12 -4.59
N SER A 276 -17.32 -0.86 -4.32
CA SER A 276 -18.69 -0.92 -4.85
C SER A 276 -19.65 0.04 -4.14
N GLY A 277 -19.31 0.50 -2.94
CA GLY A 277 -20.28 1.00 -1.97
C GLY A 277 -21.31 -0.07 -1.58
N ALA A 278 -22.49 0.37 -1.16
CA ALA A 278 -23.60 -0.52 -0.84
C ALA A 278 -24.09 -1.31 -2.07
N VAL A 279 -24.45 -2.58 -1.86
CA VAL A 279 -25.03 -3.45 -2.90
C VAL A 279 -26.49 -3.72 -2.55
N GLY A 280 -27.39 -3.36 -3.46
CA GLY A 280 -28.83 -3.54 -3.29
C GLY A 280 -29.27 -5.01 -3.43
N PRO A 281 -30.51 -5.34 -3.03
CA PRO A 281 -31.04 -6.72 -3.07
C PRO A 281 -31.04 -7.37 -4.45
N THR A 282 -31.06 -6.55 -5.52
CA THR A 282 -31.05 -6.98 -6.93
C THR A 282 -29.66 -6.96 -7.56
N GLY A 283 -28.60 -6.67 -6.78
CA GLY A 283 -27.21 -6.58 -7.25
C GLY A 283 -26.78 -5.21 -7.79
N VAL A 284 -27.65 -4.20 -7.72
CA VAL A 284 -27.30 -2.81 -8.08
C VAL A 284 -26.24 -2.28 -7.11
N MET A 285 -25.15 -1.73 -7.64
CA MET A 285 -24.05 -1.18 -6.84
C MET A 285 -24.19 0.33 -6.72
N GLU A 286 -23.95 0.86 -5.53
CA GLU A 286 -23.98 2.29 -5.24
C GLU A 286 -23.05 3.08 -6.18
N LYS A 287 -21.84 2.57 -6.44
CA LYS A 287 -20.88 3.21 -7.36
C LYS A 287 -21.42 3.50 -8.76
N ASP A 288 -22.34 2.68 -9.26
CA ASP A 288 -22.92 2.83 -10.59
C ASP A 288 -24.03 3.87 -10.58
N VAL A 289 -24.89 3.81 -9.55
CA VAL A 289 -25.99 4.75 -9.34
C VAL A 289 -25.46 6.17 -9.14
N VAL A 290 -24.48 6.35 -8.24
CA VAL A 290 -23.93 7.69 -7.96
C VAL A 290 -23.20 8.27 -9.17
N LEU A 291 -22.51 7.46 -9.98
CA LEU A 291 -21.87 7.95 -11.20
C LEU A 291 -22.90 8.43 -12.23
N ASP A 292 -23.97 7.66 -12.44
CA ASP A 292 -25.05 8.03 -13.37
C ASP A 292 -25.76 9.32 -12.92
N VAL A 293 -26.16 9.38 -11.65
CA VAL A 293 -26.83 10.55 -11.07
C VAL A 293 -25.94 11.79 -11.18
N THR A 294 -24.68 11.70 -10.78
CA THR A 294 -23.75 12.84 -10.81
C THR A 294 -23.51 13.34 -12.23
N ARG A 295 -23.40 12.47 -13.24
CA ARG A 295 -23.28 12.87 -14.65
C ARG A 295 -24.54 13.56 -15.19
N ARG A 296 -25.73 13.10 -14.79
CA ARG A 296 -27.01 13.74 -15.17
C ARG A 296 -27.14 15.11 -14.53
N ALA A 297 -26.83 15.22 -13.23
CA ALA A 297 -26.83 16.49 -12.51
C ALA A 297 -25.84 17.50 -13.12
N ALA A 298 -24.63 17.05 -13.47
CA ALA A 298 -23.64 17.89 -14.14
C ALA A 298 -24.17 18.50 -15.44
N ARG A 299 -24.76 17.68 -16.33
CA ARG A 299 -25.40 18.17 -17.57
C ARG A 299 -26.50 19.19 -17.30
N MET A 300 -27.39 18.92 -16.36
CA MET A 300 -28.49 19.85 -16.03
C MET A 300 -27.96 21.20 -15.51
N VAL A 301 -26.87 21.19 -14.74
CA VAL A 301 -26.22 22.42 -14.26
C VAL A 301 -25.54 23.17 -15.40
N GLU A 302 -24.80 22.48 -16.25
CA GLU A 302 -24.11 23.10 -17.39
C GLU A 302 -25.12 23.69 -18.40
N GLU A 303 -26.17 22.96 -18.74
CA GLU A 303 -27.19 23.38 -19.70
C GLU A 303 -28.16 24.43 -19.13
N GLY A 304 -28.58 24.27 -17.86
CA GLY A 304 -29.60 25.10 -17.24
C GLY A 304 -29.06 26.38 -16.60
N LEU A 305 -27.83 26.34 -16.07
CA LEU A 305 -27.23 27.47 -15.34
C LEU A 305 -26.03 28.07 -16.07
N GLY A 306 -25.49 27.41 -17.11
CA GLY A 306 -24.27 27.87 -17.81
C GLY A 306 -23.01 27.82 -16.94
N ILE A 307 -23.04 27.07 -15.83
CA ILE A 307 -21.94 26.97 -14.88
C ILE A 307 -21.14 25.72 -15.20
N LYS A 308 -19.81 25.85 -15.27
CA LYS A 308 -18.92 24.70 -15.52
C LYS A 308 -19.00 23.69 -14.38
N VAL A 309 -18.99 22.40 -14.70
CA VAL A 309 -18.96 21.33 -13.70
C VAL A 309 -17.72 20.46 -13.88
N ALA A 310 -17.07 20.12 -12.76
CA ALA A 310 -15.98 19.17 -12.72
C ALA A 310 -16.36 17.98 -11.83
N LEU A 311 -16.02 16.76 -12.27
CA LEU A 311 -16.34 15.52 -11.56
C LEU A 311 -15.09 14.90 -10.93
N SER A 312 -15.16 14.46 -9.67
CA SER A 312 -14.04 13.76 -9.00
C SER A 312 -13.62 12.49 -9.74
N ARG A 313 -14.59 11.81 -10.37
CA ARG A 313 -14.38 10.76 -11.38
C ARG A 313 -15.47 10.84 -12.44
N SER A 314 -15.09 10.55 -13.68
CA SER A 314 -16.01 10.47 -14.81
C SER A 314 -16.19 9.05 -15.32
N THR A 315 -15.57 8.03 -14.70
CA THR A 315 -15.66 6.60 -15.06
C THR A 315 -15.67 5.74 -13.81
N ASP A 316 -15.82 4.41 -13.96
CA ASP A 316 -15.74 3.47 -12.83
C ASP A 316 -14.29 3.24 -12.39
N VAL A 317 -13.77 4.18 -11.58
CA VAL A 317 -12.41 4.14 -11.04
C VAL A 317 -12.44 4.52 -9.56
N PHE A 318 -11.56 3.90 -8.77
CA PHE A 318 -11.41 4.27 -7.36
C PHE A 318 -10.62 5.57 -7.23
N VAL A 319 -11.20 6.57 -6.54
CA VAL A 319 -10.51 7.82 -6.17
C VAL A 319 -10.42 7.90 -4.64
N PRO A 320 -9.21 7.96 -4.04
CA PRO A 320 -9.04 8.09 -2.59
C PRO A 320 -9.71 9.33 -2.01
N LEU A 321 -10.26 9.24 -0.80
CA LEU A 321 -11.00 10.34 -0.15
C LEU A 321 -10.25 11.67 -0.14
N ARG A 322 -8.94 11.64 0.14
CA ARG A 322 -8.10 12.84 0.15
C ARG A 322 -7.97 13.49 -1.23
N GLU A 323 -7.94 12.69 -2.30
CA GLU A 323 -7.88 13.21 -3.67
C GLU A 323 -9.19 13.88 -4.08
N ARG A 324 -10.34 13.38 -3.60
CA ARG A 324 -11.65 13.99 -3.85
C ARG A 324 -11.74 15.40 -3.23
N THR A 325 -11.29 15.54 -1.99
CA THR A 325 -11.25 16.85 -1.32
C THR A 325 -10.25 17.80 -1.98
N ASN A 326 -9.07 17.29 -2.40
CA ASN A 326 -8.08 18.10 -3.11
C ASN A 326 -8.57 18.55 -4.49
N PHE A 327 -9.36 17.73 -5.18
CA PHE A 327 -9.94 18.09 -6.48
C PHE A 327 -10.90 19.28 -6.37
N ALA A 328 -11.53 19.46 -5.20
CA ALA A 328 -12.45 20.55 -4.93
C ALA A 328 -11.81 21.85 -4.39
N ASN A 329 -10.53 21.86 -3.95
CA ASN A 329 -9.91 22.96 -3.19
C ASN A 329 -8.52 23.42 -3.70
#